data_AF-A0A2G3Q1J3-F1
#
_entry.id   AF-A0A2G3Q1J3-F1
#
_cell.length_a   1.000
_cell.length_b   1.000
_cell.length_c   1.000
_cell.angle_alpha   90.00
_cell.angle_beta   90.00
_cell.angle_gamma   90.00
#
_symmetry.space_group_name_H-M   'P 1'
#
loop_
_entity.id
_entity.type
_entity.pdbx_description
1 polymer ?
#
loop_
_entity_poly.entity_id
_entity_poly.type
_entity_poly.pdbx_seq_one_letter_code
_entity_poly.pdbx_strand_id
1 'polypeptide(L)'
;MSEEIEVLIKQVEKRVILAIRNELGQETREKREEKRYEGKVHNTKLLLRNYKKFKAHCIESQFTAKSLIDKELLEMIRDADNADDNRVYIESIMRTKERTAIMLNHIKRVLDFYEYTASESNDDAFKRRAKALNYKYIKGMTNNEIADKLTIHPRTVDKDIDRAVQEVSPLLFGIDGIKLE
;
A
#
# COMPACT_ATOMS: atom_id res chain seq x y z
N MET A 1 46.93 -29.48 -26.01
CA MET A 1 45.82 -30.30 -25.48
C MET A 1 45.49 -30.00 -24.02
N SER A 2 46.45 -29.88 -23.09
CA SER A 2 46.13 -29.52 -21.69
C SER A 2 45.72 -28.05 -21.51
N GLU A 3 46.38 -27.10 -22.18
CA GLU A 3 46.08 -25.67 -22.07
C GLU A 3 44.68 -25.31 -22.58
N GLU A 4 44.24 -25.89 -23.69
CA GLU A 4 42.88 -25.64 -24.23
C GLU A 4 41.79 -26.13 -23.27
N ILE A 5 42.00 -27.29 -22.64
CA ILE A 5 41.10 -27.83 -21.63
C ILE A 5 41.07 -26.90 -20.41
N GLU A 6 42.22 -26.38 -19.98
CA GLU A 6 42.32 -25.49 -18.84
C GLU A 6 41.64 -24.12 -19.09
N VAL A 7 41.76 -23.60 -20.31
CA VAL A 7 41.05 -22.39 -20.76
C VAL A 7 39.54 -22.63 -20.76
N LEU A 8 39.09 -23.80 -21.25
CA LEU A 8 37.67 -24.15 -21.28
C LEU A 8 37.09 -24.28 -19.87
N ILE A 9 37.82 -24.91 -18.94
CA ILE A 9 37.44 -25.02 -17.52
C ILE A 9 37.26 -23.63 -16.91
N LYS A 10 38.23 -22.71 -17.09
CA LYS A 10 38.14 -21.33 -16.59
C LYS A 10 36.95 -20.56 -17.19
N GLN A 11 36.60 -20.80 -18.45
CA GLN A 11 35.44 -20.18 -19.08
C GLN A 11 34.11 -20.70 -18.53
N VAL A 12 34.00 -22.02 -18.32
CA VAL A 12 32.83 -22.64 -17.69
C VAL A 12 32.67 -22.14 -16.25
N GLU A 13 33.76 -22.08 -15.48
CA GLU A 13 33.77 -21.60 -14.10
C GLU A 13 33.29 -20.14 -14.00
N LYS A 14 33.76 -19.25 -14.88
CA LYS A 14 33.27 -17.88 -14.98
C LYS A 14 31.77 -17.80 -15.29
N ARG A 15 31.26 -18.63 -16.20
CA ARG A 15 29.84 -18.66 -16.56
C ARG A 15 28.97 -19.16 -15.41
N VAL A 16 29.42 -20.20 -14.71
CA VAL A 16 28.74 -20.74 -13.53
C VAL A 16 28.68 -19.68 -12.43
N ILE A 17 29.79 -19.02 -12.12
CA ILE A 17 29.83 -17.94 -11.11
C ILE A 17 28.88 -16.78 -11.50
N LEU A 18 28.85 -16.40 -12.77
CA LEU A 18 27.98 -15.32 -13.24
C LEU A 18 26.49 -15.70 -13.14
N ALA A 19 26.13 -16.93 -13.51
CA ALA A 19 24.77 -17.43 -13.40
C ALA A 19 24.30 -17.43 -11.93
N ILE A 20 25.11 -17.99 -11.02
CA ILE A 20 24.83 -18.02 -9.58
C ILE A 20 24.67 -16.60 -9.03
N ARG A 21 25.54 -15.65 -9.42
CA ARG A 21 25.44 -14.25 -8.95
C ARG A 21 24.16 -13.57 -9.44
N ASN A 22 23.74 -13.82 -10.67
CA ASN A 22 22.51 -13.27 -11.22
C ASN A 22 21.28 -13.83 -10.51
N GLU A 23 21.24 -15.13 -10.29
CA GLU A 23 20.12 -15.82 -9.62
C GLU A 23 20.00 -15.38 -8.14
N LEU A 24 21.11 -15.37 -7.39
CA LEU A 24 21.14 -14.80 -6.04
C LEU A 24 20.78 -13.31 -6.03
N GLY A 25 21.19 -12.57 -7.06
CA GLY A 25 20.86 -11.14 -7.24
C GLY A 25 19.39 -10.90 -7.54
N GLN A 26 18.73 -11.80 -8.27
CA GLN A 26 17.30 -11.76 -8.55
C GLN A 26 16.48 -12.13 -7.32
N GLU A 27 16.81 -13.24 -6.66
CA GLU A 27 16.12 -13.69 -5.44
C GLU A 27 16.21 -12.63 -4.33
N THR A 28 17.35 -11.95 -4.18
CA THR A 28 17.50 -10.85 -3.22
C THR A 28 16.73 -9.59 -3.62
N ARG A 29 16.49 -9.34 -4.91
CA ARG A 29 15.63 -8.24 -5.38
C ARG A 29 14.16 -8.55 -5.14
N GLU A 30 13.70 -9.72 -5.53
CA GLU A 30 12.31 -10.19 -5.30
C GLU A 30 11.96 -10.11 -3.81
N LYS A 31 12.80 -10.67 -2.94
CA LYS A 31 12.60 -10.61 -1.48
C LYS A 31 12.53 -9.17 -0.95
N ARG A 32 13.28 -8.23 -1.54
CA ARG A 32 13.22 -6.81 -1.16
C ARG A 32 11.92 -6.17 -1.64
N GLU A 33 11.49 -6.46 -2.85
CA GLU A 33 10.25 -5.95 -3.43
C GLU A 33 9.03 -6.47 -2.66
N GLU A 34 9.03 -7.75 -2.29
CA GLU A 34 7.99 -8.33 -1.43
C GLU A 34 7.91 -7.64 -0.07
N LYS A 35 9.05 -7.47 0.61
CA LYS A 35 9.09 -6.74 1.89
C LYS A 35 8.61 -5.30 1.75
N ARG A 36 8.98 -4.62 0.66
CA ARG A 36 8.51 -3.25 0.38
C ARG A 36 7.00 -3.25 0.22
N TYR A 37 6.44 -4.15 -0.59
CA TYR A 37 5.00 -4.28 -0.80
C TYR A 37 4.26 -4.57 0.51
N GLU A 38 4.72 -5.54 1.30
CA GLU A 38 4.15 -5.85 2.62
C GLU A 38 4.16 -4.63 3.55
N GLY A 39 5.27 -3.88 3.57
CA GLY A 39 5.38 -2.61 4.29
C GLY A 39 4.34 -1.58 3.83
N LYS A 40 4.11 -1.44 2.52
CA LYS A 40 3.07 -0.54 1.98
C LYS A 40 1.67 -0.99 2.36
N VAL A 41 1.37 -2.29 2.34
CA VAL A 41 0.07 -2.83 2.77
C VAL A 41 -0.15 -2.57 4.26
N HIS A 42 0.88 -2.77 5.08
CA HIS A 42 0.85 -2.45 6.50
C HIS A 42 0.60 -0.96 6.75
N ASN A 43 1.34 -0.08 6.07
CA ASN A 43 1.19 1.37 6.16
C ASN A 43 -0.21 1.83 5.70
N THR A 44 -0.75 1.22 4.63
CA THR A 44 -2.14 1.47 4.18
C THR A 44 -3.13 1.18 5.30
N LYS A 45 -3.01 0.01 5.94
CA LYS A 45 -3.88 -0.38 7.06
C LYS A 45 -3.72 0.58 8.25
N LEU A 46 -2.50 1.01 8.54
CA LEU A 46 -2.18 1.95 9.61
C LEU A 46 -2.82 3.33 9.36
N LEU A 47 -2.72 3.85 8.13
CA LEU A 47 -3.35 5.11 7.70
C LEU A 47 -4.87 5.04 7.83
N LEU A 48 -5.50 3.98 7.30
CA LEU A 48 -6.95 3.81 7.33
C LEU A 48 -7.49 3.66 8.76
N ARG A 49 -6.79 2.92 9.63
CA ARG A 49 -7.14 2.80 11.06
C ARG A 49 -7.11 4.14 11.79
N ASN A 50 -6.21 5.05 11.39
CA ASN A 50 -6.09 6.39 11.98
C ASN A 50 -6.92 7.45 11.26
N TYR A 51 -7.71 7.10 10.24
CA TYR A 51 -8.50 8.04 9.44
C TYR A 51 -9.37 8.98 10.32
N LYS A 52 -10.11 8.44 11.29
CA LYS A 52 -10.92 9.24 12.23
C LYS A 52 -10.07 10.20 13.06
N LYS A 53 -8.88 9.78 13.49
CA LYS A 53 -7.95 10.60 14.27
C LYS A 53 -7.41 11.76 13.43
N PHE A 54 -7.04 11.48 12.18
CA PHE A 54 -6.63 12.51 11.22
C PHE A 54 -7.75 13.52 10.98
N LYS A 55 -8.97 13.03 10.75
CA LYS A 55 -10.16 13.87 10.56
C LYS A 55 -10.48 14.74 11.79
N ALA A 56 -10.24 14.25 13.01
CA ALA A 56 -10.43 15.06 14.22
C ALA A 56 -9.33 16.12 14.42
N HIS A 57 -8.14 15.89 13.88
CA HIS A 57 -6.99 16.77 14.03
C HIS A 57 -7.03 18.00 13.10
N CYS A 58 -7.65 17.88 11.93
CA CYS A 58 -7.86 18.99 11.00
C CYS A 58 -9.35 19.34 10.84
N ILE A 59 -9.66 20.62 10.65
CA ILE A 59 -11.05 21.07 10.43
C ILE A 59 -11.36 20.94 8.92
N GLU A 60 -12.59 20.54 8.56
CA GLU A 60 -13.04 20.38 7.16
C GLU A 60 -12.82 21.61 6.26
N SER A 61 -12.73 22.81 6.84
CA SER A 61 -12.43 24.05 6.12
C SER A 61 -10.99 24.19 5.63
N GLN A 62 -10.07 23.32 6.06
CA GLN A 62 -8.64 23.33 5.65
C GLN A 62 -8.39 22.52 4.36
N PHE A 63 -9.44 22.02 3.70
CA PHE A 63 -9.36 21.10 2.57
C PHE A 63 -9.21 21.82 1.21
N THR A 64 -8.93 23.13 1.22
CA THR A 64 -8.98 23.98 0.03
C THR A 64 -7.97 23.54 -1.03
N ALA A 65 -8.49 23.32 -2.23
CA ALA A 65 -7.81 22.72 -3.36
C ALA A 65 -6.64 23.57 -3.88
N LYS A 66 -5.41 23.27 -3.46
CA LYS A 66 -4.22 23.66 -4.22
C LYS A 66 -3.00 22.85 -3.81
N SER A 67 -2.82 21.68 -4.39
CA SER A 67 -1.61 21.40 -5.17
C SER A 67 -1.71 20.03 -5.83
N LEU A 68 -1.37 20.00 -7.11
CA LEU A 68 -0.99 18.79 -7.83
C LEU A 68 0.22 18.20 -7.09
N ILE A 69 0.10 16.97 -6.59
CA ILE A 69 1.16 16.17 -5.94
C ILE A 69 2.11 17.03 -5.10
N ASP A 70 1.67 17.32 -3.88
CA ASP A 70 2.44 18.15 -2.95
C ASP A 70 3.80 17.50 -2.67
N LYS A 71 4.89 18.28 -2.73
CA LYS A 71 6.24 17.81 -2.32
C LYS A 71 6.18 17.21 -0.91
N GLU A 72 5.34 17.79 -0.07
CA GLU A 72 5.03 17.33 1.27
C GLU A 72 4.40 15.92 1.29
N LEU A 73 3.52 15.60 0.35
CA LEU A 73 2.92 14.26 0.24
C LEU A 73 3.97 13.22 -0.16
N LEU A 74 4.85 13.56 -1.11
CA LEU A 74 5.94 12.68 -1.52
C LEU A 74 6.92 12.45 -0.37
N GLU A 75 7.22 13.47 0.42
CA GLU A 75 8.03 13.36 1.64
C GLU A 75 7.35 12.43 2.66
N MET A 76 6.06 12.63 2.94
CA MET A 76 5.30 11.75 3.84
C MET A 76 5.26 10.28 3.38
N ILE A 77 5.20 10.03 2.07
CA ILE A 77 5.26 8.68 1.52
C ILE A 77 6.64 8.06 1.71
N ARG A 78 7.72 8.84 1.56
CA ARG A 78 9.10 8.37 1.80
C ARG A 78 9.39 8.16 3.28
N ASP A 79 8.88 9.02 4.15
CA ASP A 79 8.99 8.87 5.61
C ASP A 79 8.42 7.52 6.06
N ALA A 80 7.35 7.06 5.41
CA ALA A 80 6.73 5.76 5.67
C ALA A 80 7.67 4.57 5.44
N ASP A 81 8.66 4.71 4.55
CA ASP A 81 9.64 3.66 4.24
C ASP A 81 10.80 3.61 5.24
N ASN A 82 11.03 4.71 5.96
CA ASN A 82 12.13 4.84 6.90
C ASN A 82 11.68 4.72 8.37
N ALA A 83 10.37 4.64 8.63
CA ALA A 83 9.83 4.57 9.97
C ALA A 83 9.73 3.13 10.46
N ASP A 84 10.62 2.74 11.37
CA ASP A 84 10.55 1.44 12.06
C ASP A 84 9.41 1.40 13.10
N ASP A 85 8.91 2.55 13.54
CA ASP A 85 7.84 2.68 14.53
C ASP A 85 6.58 3.33 13.92
N ASN A 86 5.47 2.57 13.95
CA ASN A 86 4.13 3.01 13.55
C ASN A 86 3.71 4.34 14.21
N ARG A 87 4.08 4.54 15.48
CA ARG A 87 3.75 5.75 16.22
C ARG A 87 4.48 6.96 15.65
N VAL A 88 5.78 6.82 15.38
CA VAL A 88 6.61 7.88 14.79
C VAL A 88 6.05 8.29 13.43
N TYR A 89 5.64 7.31 12.61
CA TYR A 89 5.03 7.60 11.31
C TYR A 89 3.70 8.37 11.44
N ILE A 90 2.81 7.95 12.36
CA ILE A 90 1.55 8.66 12.60
C ILE A 90 1.79 10.07 13.16
N GLU A 91 2.75 10.23 14.07
CA GLU A 91 3.11 11.53 14.64
C GLU A 91 3.71 12.46 13.57
N SER A 92 4.48 11.93 12.60
CA SER A 92 5.01 12.74 11.50
C SER A 92 3.91 13.29 10.60
N ILE A 93 2.86 12.51 10.30
CA ILE A 93 1.67 12.97 9.55
C ILE A 93 0.90 14.02 10.35
N MET A 94 0.83 13.83 11.67
CA MET A 94 0.13 14.72 12.59
C MET A 94 0.95 15.93 13.04
N ARG A 95 2.19 16.07 12.57
CA ARG A 95 3.10 17.16 12.97
C ARG A 95 2.51 18.55 12.72
N THR A 96 1.76 18.71 11.63
CA THR A 96 1.01 19.93 11.34
C THR A 96 -0.40 19.58 10.86
N LYS A 97 -1.35 20.52 11.03
CA LYS A 97 -2.70 20.35 10.50
C LYS A 97 -2.71 20.24 8.97
N GLU A 98 -1.81 20.97 8.31
CA GLU A 98 -1.59 20.94 6.86
C GLU A 98 -1.19 19.53 6.38
N ARG A 99 -0.16 18.92 6.98
CA ARG A 99 0.29 17.55 6.65
C ARG A 99 -0.84 16.54 6.81
N THR A 100 -1.57 16.65 7.92
CA THR A 100 -2.72 15.79 8.17
C THR A 100 -3.80 15.98 7.10
N ALA A 101 -4.12 17.22 6.71
CA ALA A 101 -5.11 17.52 5.68
C ALA A 101 -4.67 16.98 4.31
N ILE A 102 -3.39 17.12 3.94
CA ILE A 102 -2.82 16.57 2.71
C ILE A 102 -2.98 15.04 2.67
N MET A 103 -2.56 14.33 3.72
CA MET A 103 -2.69 12.88 3.79
C MET A 103 -4.15 12.43 3.78
N LEU A 104 -5.02 13.13 4.50
CA LEU A 104 -6.45 12.82 4.56
C LEU A 104 -7.14 13.02 3.20
N ASN A 105 -6.79 14.09 2.48
CA ASN A 105 -7.24 14.34 1.12
C ASN A 105 -6.77 13.26 0.15
N HIS A 106 -5.51 12.83 0.29
CA HIS A 106 -4.95 11.75 -0.51
C HIS A 106 -5.71 10.43 -0.30
N ILE A 107 -5.87 10.01 0.96
CA ILE A 107 -6.67 8.83 1.32
C ILE A 107 -8.08 8.93 0.73
N LYS A 108 -8.74 10.09 0.89
CA LYS A 108 -10.11 10.28 0.39
C LYS A 108 -10.17 10.12 -1.14
N ARG A 109 -9.30 10.79 -1.90
CA ARG A 109 -9.26 10.70 -3.37
C ARG A 109 -9.04 9.26 -3.84
N VAL A 110 -8.13 8.54 -3.19
CA VAL A 110 -7.84 7.14 -3.52
C VAL A 110 -9.05 6.25 -3.26
N LEU A 111 -9.73 6.42 -2.13
CA LEU A 111 -10.93 5.64 -1.81
C LEU A 111 -12.11 5.99 -2.71
N ASP A 112 -12.32 7.26 -3.03
CA ASP A 112 -13.34 7.71 -3.98
C ASP A 112 -13.11 7.10 -5.37
N PHE A 113 -11.86 7.07 -5.84
CA PHE A 113 -11.47 6.43 -7.10
C PHE A 113 -11.66 4.90 -7.08
N TYR A 114 -11.27 4.23 -5.99
CA TYR A 114 -11.47 2.79 -5.81
C TYR A 114 -12.96 2.42 -5.82
N GLU A 115 -13.81 3.20 -5.13
CA GLU A 115 -15.25 3.00 -5.09
C GLU A 115 -15.89 3.24 -6.48
N TYR A 116 -15.48 4.28 -7.20
CA TYR A 116 -15.91 4.54 -8.57
C TYR A 116 -15.52 3.40 -9.53
N THR A 117 -14.27 2.92 -9.45
CA THR A 117 -13.81 1.83 -10.32
C THR A 117 -14.55 0.52 -10.02
N ALA A 118 -14.88 0.28 -8.75
CA ALA A 118 -15.69 -0.87 -8.36
C ALA A 118 -17.14 -0.75 -8.87
N SER A 119 -17.74 0.44 -8.84
CA SER A 119 -19.13 0.62 -9.30
C SER A 119 -19.29 0.35 -10.80
N GLU A 120 -18.29 0.73 -11.60
CA GLU A 120 -18.26 0.50 -13.05
C GLU A 120 -17.90 -0.94 -13.44
N SER A 121 -17.39 -1.75 -12.51
CA SER A 121 -17.03 -3.15 -12.76
C SER A 121 -18.26 -4.06 -12.82
N ASN A 122 -18.13 -5.23 -13.47
CA ASN A 122 -19.11 -6.32 -13.36
C ASN A 122 -18.77 -7.31 -12.23
N ASP A 123 -17.73 -7.07 -11.45
CA ASP A 123 -17.33 -7.89 -10.31
C ASP A 123 -18.05 -7.46 -9.02
N ASP A 124 -19.05 -8.25 -8.61
CA ASP A 124 -19.81 -8.03 -7.36
C ASP A 124 -18.93 -8.17 -6.11
N ALA A 125 -17.91 -9.02 -6.14
CA ALA A 125 -16.98 -9.13 -5.02
C ALA A 125 -16.15 -7.85 -4.89
N PHE A 126 -15.72 -7.24 -6.00
CA PHE A 126 -15.03 -5.96 -5.98
C PHE A 126 -15.93 -4.83 -5.44
N LYS A 127 -17.18 -4.73 -5.92
CA LYS A 127 -18.18 -3.79 -5.38
C LYS A 127 -18.37 -3.96 -3.88
N ARG A 128 -18.44 -5.21 -3.41
CA ARG A 128 -18.59 -5.53 -1.99
C ARG A 128 -17.36 -5.13 -1.18
N ARG A 129 -16.16 -5.40 -1.68
CA ARG A 129 -14.88 -4.99 -1.06
C ARG A 129 -14.80 -3.47 -0.90
N ALA A 130 -15.14 -2.70 -1.94
CA ALA A 130 -15.20 -1.24 -1.87
C ALA A 130 -16.16 -0.73 -0.80
N LYS A 131 -17.38 -1.28 -0.76
CA LYS A 131 -18.37 -0.94 0.28
C LYS A 131 -17.89 -1.29 1.68
N ALA A 132 -17.34 -2.48 1.88
CA ALA A 132 -16.84 -2.94 3.18
C ALA A 132 -15.71 -2.04 3.70
N LEU A 133 -14.79 -1.64 2.83
CA LEU A 133 -13.68 -0.74 3.17
C LEU A 133 -14.20 0.65 3.59
N ASN A 134 -15.14 1.22 2.82
CA ASN A 134 -15.78 2.51 3.14
C ASN A 134 -16.52 2.44 4.48
N TYR A 135 -17.36 1.42 4.68
CA TYR A 135 -18.10 1.23 5.93
C TYR A 135 -17.18 1.09 7.14
N LYS A 136 -16.08 0.35 6.99
CA LYS A 136 -15.12 0.14 8.08
C LYS A 136 -14.43 1.42 8.51
N TYR A 137 -13.78 2.11 7.57
CA TYR A 137 -12.83 3.17 7.92
C TYR A 137 -13.43 4.58 7.83
N ILE A 138 -14.38 4.79 6.92
CA ILE A 138 -15.02 6.11 6.73
C ILE A 138 -16.26 6.24 7.60
N LYS A 139 -17.15 5.24 7.57
CA LYS A 139 -18.35 5.23 8.42
C LYS A 139 -18.07 4.72 9.83
N GLY A 140 -16.99 3.96 10.02
CA GLY A 140 -16.56 3.52 11.33
C GLY A 140 -17.39 2.38 11.92
N MET A 141 -18.01 1.58 11.06
CA MET A 141 -18.83 0.43 11.44
C MET A 141 -17.96 -0.72 11.94
N THR A 142 -18.50 -1.52 12.85
CA THR A 142 -17.95 -2.80 13.30
C THR A 142 -18.09 -3.87 12.21
N ASN A 143 -17.33 -4.96 12.32
CA ASN A 143 -17.41 -6.03 11.32
C ASN A 143 -18.80 -6.69 11.32
N ASN A 144 -19.48 -6.78 12.46
CA ASN A 144 -20.82 -7.34 12.55
C ASN A 144 -21.85 -6.44 11.84
N GLU A 145 -21.82 -5.13 12.08
CA GLU A 145 -22.72 -4.20 11.38
C GLU A 145 -22.50 -4.20 9.86
N ILE A 146 -21.23 -4.37 9.41
CA ILE A 146 -20.91 -4.50 7.99
C ILE A 146 -21.44 -5.83 7.43
N ALA A 147 -21.26 -6.92 8.17
CA ALA A 147 -21.72 -8.25 7.81
C ALA A 147 -23.24 -8.26 7.61
N ASP A 148 -23.99 -7.68 8.54
CA ASP A 148 -25.45 -7.55 8.47
C ASP A 148 -25.86 -6.69 7.27
N LYS A 149 -25.23 -5.52 7.10
CA LYS A 149 -25.55 -4.57 6.03
C LYS A 149 -25.26 -5.10 4.62
N LEU A 150 -24.22 -5.93 4.48
CA LEU A 150 -23.84 -6.55 3.21
C LEU A 150 -24.42 -7.97 3.06
N THR A 151 -25.14 -8.47 4.07
CA THR A 151 -25.72 -9.82 4.09
C THR A 151 -24.66 -10.90 3.82
N ILE A 152 -23.54 -10.83 4.54
CA ILE A 152 -22.41 -11.78 4.45
C ILE A 152 -21.99 -12.26 5.84
N HIS A 153 -21.21 -13.34 5.88
CA HIS A 153 -20.63 -13.83 7.14
C HIS A 153 -19.54 -12.86 7.66
N PRO A 154 -19.40 -12.63 8.99
CA PRO A 154 -18.38 -11.73 9.54
C PRO A 154 -16.94 -12.03 9.09
N ARG A 155 -16.56 -13.31 8.97
CA ARG A 155 -15.25 -13.70 8.40
C ARG A 155 -15.03 -13.24 6.96
N THR A 156 -16.09 -13.05 6.17
CA THR A 156 -15.99 -12.52 4.81
C THR A 156 -15.66 -11.03 4.85
N VAL A 157 -16.13 -10.29 5.85
CA VAL A 157 -15.82 -8.87 6.04
C VAL A 157 -14.31 -8.66 6.23
N ASP A 158 -13.67 -9.44 7.10
CA ASP A 158 -12.22 -9.32 7.31
C ASP A 158 -11.43 -9.63 6.04
N LYS A 159 -11.79 -10.70 5.32
CA LYS A 159 -11.15 -11.05 4.04
C LYS A 159 -11.33 -9.96 2.98
N ASP A 160 -12.54 -9.42 2.87
CA ASP A 160 -12.84 -8.35 1.92
C ASP A 160 -12.07 -7.08 2.25
N ILE A 161 -11.97 -6.71 3.54
CA ILE A 161 -11.19 -5.55 3.98
C ILE A 161 -9.70 -5.77 3.71
N ASP A 162 -9.14 -6.93 4.06
CA ASP A 162 -7.71 -7.21 3.84
C ASP A 162 -7.38 -7.19 2.34
N ARG A 163 -8.26 -7.75 1.50
CA ARG A 163 -8.08 -7.71 0.05
C ARG A 163 -8.23 -6.29 -0.51
N ALA A 164 -9.20 -5.52 -0.04
CA ALA A 164 -9.36 -4.13 -0.45
C ALA A 164 -8.15 -3.28 -0.05
N VAL A 165 -7.56 -3.52 1.13
CA VAL A 165 -6.31 -2.84 1.55
C VAL A 165 -5.15 -3.17 0.61
N GLN A 166 -5.00 -4.42 0.18
CA GLN A 166 -3.98 -4.81 -0.80
C GLN A 166 -4.19 -4.12 -2.16
N GLU A 167 -5.43 -3.96 -2.60
CA GLU A 167 -5.79 -3.32 -3.88
C GLU A 167 -5.64 -1.79 -3.83
N VAL A 168 -5.91 -1.19 -2.66
CA VAL A 168 -5.78 0.26 -2.43
C VAL A 168 -4.33 0.68 -2.18
N SER A 169 -3.49 -0.20 -1.64
CA SER A 169 -2.09 0.13 -1.32
C SER A 169 -1.29 0.67 -2.51
N PRO A 170 -1.31 0.05 -3.71
CA PRO A 170 -0.70 0.62 -4.91
C PRO A 170 -1.24 2.00 -5.30
N LEU A 171 -2.54 2.23 -5.11
CA LEU A 171 -3.17 3.52 -5.44
C LEU A 171 -2.72 4.64 -4.49
N LEU A 172 -2.43 4.28 -3.25
CA LEU A 172 -1.96 5.20 -2.21
C LEU A 172 -0.48 5.55 -2.34
N PHE A 173 0.35 4.64 -2.86
CA PHE A 173 1.80 4.81 -2.91
C PHE A 173 2.40 4.89 -4.33
N GLY A 174 1.59 4.73 -5.38
CA GLY A 174 2.03 4.77 -6.78
C GLY A 174 2.79 3.51 -7.22
N ILE A 175 3.75 3.65 -8.14
CA ILE A 175 4.57 2.54 -8.67
C ILE A 175 5.24 1.76 -7.52
N ASP A 176 5.61 2.44 -6.44
CA ASP A 176 6.22 1.83 -5.25
C ASP A 176 5.28 0.93 -4.43
N GLY A 177 3.97 0.93 -4.71
CA GLY A 177 3.01 0.03 -4.09
C GLY A 177 2.59 -1.16 -4.97
N ILE A 178 3.15 -1.31 -6.17
CA ILE A 178 2.87 -2.45 -7.06
C ILE A 178 3.81 -3.61 -6.71
N LYS A 179 3.26 -4.84 -6.57
CA LYS A 179 4.07 -6.05 -6.59
C LYS A 179 4.47 -6.32 -8.04
N LEU A 180 5.76 -6.19 -8.35
CA LEU A 180 6.27 -6.56 -9.67
C LEU A 180 6.29 -8.11 -9.72
N GLU A 181 5.70 -8.66 -10.78
CA GLU A 181 5.70 -10.10 -11.09
C GLU A 181 6.97 -10.50 -11.86
#